data_AF-A0A4Z1F0E7-F1
#
_entry.id   AF-A0A4Z1F0E7-F1
#
_cell.length_a   1.000
_cell.length_b   1.000
_cell.length_c   1.000
_cell.angle_alpha   90.00
_cell.angle_beta   90.00
_cell.angle_gamma   90.00
#
_symmetry.space_group_name_H-M   'P 1'
#
loop_
_entity.id
_entity.type
_entity.pdbx_description
1 polymer ?
#
loop_
_entity_poly.entity_id
_entity_poly.type
_entity_poly.pdbx_seq_one_letter_code
_entity_poly.pdbx_strand_id
1 'polypeptide(L)'
;MLLITLYSHPFGPNPWKVALILEELNIPYTTKFVDFSEESGAIIEYLIEKYDVKNRLSHNTFPEICQAKQWLNFQASGQGPYYGQASYFSRIHPEKIQSAIDRYANEIRRVTGVLESVLKTRDWLVGDKCTCADLCFIAWQRWAPRYGGEDIYKDYPHVEA
;
A
#
# COMPACT_ATOMS: atom_id res chain seq x y z
N MET A 1 15.39 -14.32 19.01
CA MET A 1 14.16 -13.84 18.34
C MET A 1 13.63 -14.98 17.50
N LEU A 2 12.34 -15.29 17.55
CA LEU A 2 11.75 -16.36 16.73
C LEU A 2 11.77 -15.94 15.26
N LEU A 3 12.20 -16.85 14.38
CA LEU A 3 12.20 -16.64 12.93
C LEU A 3 10.76 -16.56 12.44
N ILE A 4 10.37 -15.43 11.83
CA ILE A 4 9.03 -15.29 11.26
C ILE A 4 8.95 -16.09 9.96
N THR A 5 7.87 -16.82 9.76
CA THR A 5 7.52 -17.38 8.45
C THR A 5 6.49 -16.48 7.80
N LEU A 6 6.87 -15.81 6.72
CA LEU A 6 5.96 -15.04 5.88
C LEU A 6 5.29 -15.98 4.89
N TYR A 7 4.02 -16.29 5.14
CA TYR A 7 3.16 -16.97 4.17
C TYR A 7 2.76 -15.94 3.11
N SER A 8 3.29 -16.13 1.90
CA SER A 8 3.28 -15.14 0.84
C SER A 8 2.66 -15.72 -0.43
N HIS A 9 2.37 -14.85 -1.39
CA HIS A 9 1.98 -15.24 -2.74
C HIS A 9 3.00 -14.64 -3.72
N PRO A 10 3.47 -15.38 -4.74
CA PRO A 10 4.55 -14.91 -5.61
C PRO A 10 4.12 -13.74 -6.51
N PHE A 11 2.81 -13.54 -6.67
CA PHE A 11 2.25 -12.48 -7.51
C PHE A 11 1.45 -11.46 -6.70
N GLY A 12 1.39 -10.26 -7.27
CA GLY A 12 0.58 -9.17 -6.75
C GLY A 12 1.26 -8.37 -5.64
N PRO A 13 0.70 -7.22 -5.26
CA PRO A 13 1.42 -6.27 -4.41
C PRO A 13 1.35 -6.54 -2.90
N ASN A 14 0.32 -7.26 -2.44
CA ASN A 14 0.06 -7.39 -1.00
C ASN A 14 1.19 -8.01 -0.19
N PRO A 15 1.82 -9.11 -0.63
CA PRO A 15 2.89 -9.73 0.14
C PRO A 15 4.16 -8.87 0.23
N TRP A 16 4.44 -8.07 -0.80
CA TRP A 16 5.57 -7.14 -0.81
C TRP A 16 5.43 -6.03 0.23
N LYS A 17 4.20 -5.62 0.58
CA LYS A 17 3.98 -4.65 1.67
C LYS A 17 4.51 -5.18 3.01
N VAL A 18 4.23 -6.45 3.30
CA VAL A 18 4.67 -7.09 4.55
C VAL A 18 6.18 -7.29 4.54
N ALA A 19 6.74 -7.73 3.41
CA ALA A 19 8.19 -7.88 3.25
C ALA A 19 8.92 -6.55 3.50
N LEU A 20 8.44 -5.43 2.93
CA LEU A 20 9.01 -4.10 3.17
C LEU A 20 9.08 -3.75 4.66
N ILE A 21 8.01 -4.00 5.43
CA ILE A 21 8.00 -3.71 6.88
C ILE A 21 8.98 -4.62 7.63
N LEU A 22 9.06 -5.91 7.27
CA LEU A 22 10.01 -6.84 7.89
C LEU A 22 11.47 -6.40 7.66
N GLU A 23 11.80 -5.99 6.43
CA GLU A 23 13.13 -5.48 6.07
C GLU A 23 13.47 -4.18 6.84
N GLU A 24 12.56 -3.21 6.86
CA GLU A 24 12.76 -1.93 7.56
C GLU A 24 12.96 -2.11 9.08
N LEU A 25 12.24 -3.07 9.67
CA LEU A 25 12.40 -3.45 11.08
C LEU A 25 13.61 -4.35 11.33
N ASN A 26 14.35 -4.75 10.29
CA ASN A 26 15.50 -5.66 10.36
C ASN A 26 15.13 -7.00 11.02
N ILE A 27 13.93 -7.51 10.72
CA ILE A 27 13.42 -8.77 11.27
C ILE A 27 13.74 -9.90 10.27
N PRO A 28 14.56 -10.90 10.64
CA PRO A 28 14.78 -12.05 9.78
C PRO A 28 13.49 -12.85 9.61
N TYR A 29 13.17 -13.19 8.37
CA TYR A 29 12.03 -14.03 8.01
C TYR A 29 12.41 -15.03 6.92
N THR A 30 11.60 -16.08 6.80
CA THR A 30 11.60 -16.99 5.66
C THR A 30 10.28 -16.86 4.91
N THR A 31 10.31 -17.04 3.60
CA THR A 31 9.09 -16.95 2.78
C THR A 31 8.61 -18.35 2.42
N LYS A 32 7.33 -18.63 2.67
CA LYS A 32 6.62 -19.80 2.13
C LYS A 32 5.54 -19.32 1.19
N PHE A 33 5.65 -19.69 -0.08
CA PHE A 33 4.65 -19.34 -1.08
C PHE A 33 3.45 -20.30 -0.98
N VAL A 34 2.25 -19.72 -0.93
CA VAL A 34 0.96 -20.40 -0.82
C VAL A 34 -0.04 -19.77 -1.79
N ASP A 35 -1.10 -20.49 -2.13
CA ASP A 35 -2.11 -20.05 -3.13
C ASP A 35 -3.07 -18.96 -2.63
N PHE A 36 -3.06 -18.65 -1.33
CA PHE A 36 -3.84 -17.56 -0.74
C PHE A 36 -2.92 -16.66 0.09
N SER A 37 -3.18 -15.36 0.11
CA SER A 37 -2.51 -14.43 1.02
C SER A 37 -3.48 -13.91 2.07
N GLU A 38 -3.06 -13.88 3.33
CA GLU A 38 -3.79 -13.27 4.44
C GLU A 38 -3.88 -11.73 4.32
N GLU A 39 -4.63 -11.11 5.23
CA GLU A 39 -4.83 -9.66 5.29
C GLU A 39 -3.54 -8.91 5.69
N SER A 40 -2.78 -8.49 4.66
CA SER A 40 -1.52 -7.77 4.83
C SER A 40 -1.60 -6.54 5.76
N GLY A 41 -2.75 -5.85 5.86
CA GLY A 41 -2.91 -4.72 6.77
C GLY A 41 -2.82 -5.13 8.25
N ALA A 42 -3.55 -6.18 8.63
CA ALA A 42 -3.52 -6.72 9.99
C ALA A 42 -2.13 -7.28 10.37
N ILE A 43 -1.43 -7.89 9.40
CA ILE A 43 -0.05 -8.35 9.61
C ILE A 43 0.88 -7.18 9.89
N ILE A 44 0.75 -6.08 9.13
CA ILE A 44 1.56 -4.87 9.36
C ILE A 44 1.27 -4.29 10.75
N GLU A 45 -0.01 -4.18 11.15
CA GLU A 45 -0.36 -3.72 12.50
C GLU A 45 0.29 -4.60 13.58
N TYR A 46 0.20 -5.92 13.45
CA TYR A 46 0.87 -6.85 14.37
C TYR A 46 2.38 -6.62 14.43
N LEU A 47 3.04 -6.47 13.27
CA LEU A 47 4.49 -6.27 13.22
C LEU A 47 4.91 -4.97 13.91
N ILE A 48 4.16 -3.89 13.67
CA ILE A 48 4.40 -2.60 14.30
C ILE A 48 4.18 -2.68 15.81
N GLU A 49 3.03 -3.17 16.26
CA GLU A 49 2.71 -3.26 17.69
C GLU A 49 3.69 -4.18 18.45
N LYS A 50 4.17 -5.24 17.80
CA LYS A 50 5.02 -6.24 18.47
C LYS A 50 6.51 -5.93 18.40
N TYR A 51 6.99 -5.35 17.30
CA TYR A 51 8.43 -5.29 17.01
C TYR A 51 8.96 -3.87 16.76
N ASP A 52 8.14 -2.88 16.42
CA ASP A 52 8.58 -1.49 16.26
C ASP A 52 8.70 -0.75 17.60
N VAL A 53 9.37 -1.37 18.57
CA VAL A 53 9.48 -0.85 19.95
C VAL A 53 10.19 0.49 20.06
N LYS A 54 10.94 0.89 19.02
CA LYS A 54 11.63 2.18 18.93
C LYS A 54 10.84 3.22 18.13
N ASN A 55 9.63 2.89 17.68
CA ASN A 55 8.78 3.76 16.86
C ASN A 55 9.55 4.30 15.64
N ARG A 56 10.24 3.42 14.90
CA ARG A 56 10.94 3.78 13.68
C ARG A 56 9.97 3.95 12.51
N LEU A 57 8.96 3.10 12.44
CA LEU A 57 7.94 3.06 11.38
C LEU A 57 6.55 3.44 11.90
N SER A 58 6.46 3.97 13.11
CA SER A 58 5.22 4.32 13.77
C SER A 58 5.42 5.51 14.71
N HIS A 59 4.31 6.04 15.19
CA HIS A 59 4.27 7.00 16.29
C HIS A 59 3.49 6.40 17.45
N ASN A 60 3.72 6.91 18.66
CA ASN A 60 3.18 6.33 19.89
C ASN A 60 2.11 7.20 20.57
N THR A 61 1.69 8.30 19.95
CA THR A 61 0.54 9.08 20.44
C THR A 61 -0.75 8.51 19.88
N PHE A 62 -1.80 8.49 20.70
CA PHE A 62 -3.10 7.94 20.30
C PHE A 62 -3.66 8.57 19.00
N PRO A 63 -3.60 9.90 18.79
CA PRO A 63 -4.05 10.51 17.54
C PRO A 63 -3.30 10.00 16.30
N GLU A 64 -1.97 9.88 16.38
CA GLU A 64 -1.15 9.44 15.25
C GLU A 64 -1.34 7.95 14.95
N ILE A 65 -1.51 7.12 16.00
CA ILE A 65 -1.88 5.70 15.85
C ILE A 65 -3.21 5.58 15.10
N CYS A 66 -4.24 6.34 15.50
CA CYS A 66 -5.52 6.33 14.81
C CYS A 66 -5.40 6.81 13.35
N GLN A 67 -4.57 7.83 13.10
CA GLN A 67 -4.33 8.33 11.74
C GLN A 67 -3.61 7.28 10.87
N ALA A 68 -2.61 6.58 11.40
CA ALA A 68 -1.94 5.49 10.69
C ALA A 68 -2.91 4.35 10.36
N LYS A 69 -3.77 3.96 11.31
CA LYS A 69 -4.83 2.97 11.07
C LYS A 69 -5.83 3.44 10.01
N GLN A 70 -6.19 4.72 9.99
CA GLN A 70 -7.05 5.28 8.95
C GLN A 70 -6.41 5.11 7.55
N TRP A 71 -5.11 5.41 7.40
CA TRP A 71 -4.40 5.25 6.14
C TRP A 71 -4.25 3.79 5.71
N LEU A 72 -3.92 2.89 6.65
CA LEU A 72 -3.88 1.44 6.38
C LEU A 72 -5.24 0.92 5.88
N ASN A 73 -6.34 1.37 6.50
CA ASN A 73 -7.69 1.02 6.05
C ASN A 73 -8.03 1.65 4.69
N PHE A 74 -7.61 2.89 4.43
CA PHE A 74 -7.78 3.52 3.11
C PHE A 74 -6.98 2.77 2.03
N GLN A 75 -5.78 2.29 2.35
CA GLN A 75 -4.99 1.43 1.46
C GLN A 75 -5.72 0.11 1.18
N ALA A 76 -6.15 -0.60 2.23
CA ALA A 76 -6.75 -1.92 2.14
C ALA A 76 -8.13 -1.93 1.49
N SER A 77 -8.94 -0.88 1.70
CA SER A 77 -10.32 -0.78 1.17
C SER A 77 -10.44 0.10 -0.08
N GLY A 78 -9.55 1.09 -0.25
CA GLY A 78 -9.62 2.10 -1.31
C GLY A 78 -8.59 1.93 -2.42
N GLN A 79 -7.32 1.65 -2.10
CA GLN A 79 -6.30 1.46 -3.15
C GLN A 79 -6.31 0.03 -3.69
N GLY A 80 -6.10 -0.96 -2.82
CA GLY A 80 -5.86 -2.35 -3.22
C GLY A 80 -6.97 -2.94 -4.10
N PRO A 81 -8.24 -2.94 -3.66
CA PRO A 81 -9.33 -3.54 -4.42
C PRO A 81 -9.52 -2.88 -5.80
N TYR A 82 -9.49 -1.55 -5.86
CA TYR A 82 -9.77 -0.80 -7.09
C TYR A 82 -8.62 -0.86 -8.09
N TYR A 83 -7.36 -0.82 -7.64
CA TYR A 83 -6.21 -1.10 -8.51
C TYR A 83 -6.24 -2.55 -9.02
N GLY A 84 -6.68 -3.49 -8.17
CA GLY A 84 -6.91 -4.88 -8.56
C GLY A 84 -7.95 -5.00 -9.69
N GLN A 85 -9.07 -4.30 -9.58
CA GLN A 85 -10.09 -4.25 -10.64
C GLN A 85 -9.54 -3.61 -11.92
N ALA A 86 -8.79 -2.51 -11.81
CA ALA A 86 -8.14 -1.88 -12.97
C ALA A 86 -7.24 -2.88 -13.72
N SER A 87 -6.42 -3.63 -12.99
CA SER A 87 -5.58 -4.70 -13.57
C SER A 87 -6.42 -5.82 -14.18
N TYR A 88 -7.49 -6.25 -13.51
CA TYR A 88 -8.35 -7.34 -13.98
C TYR A 88 -9.06 -6.98 -15.29
N PHE A 89 -9.78 -5.86 -15.36
CA PHE A 89 -10.48 -5.44 -16.58
C PHE A 89 -9.53 -5.08 -17.72
N SER A 90 -8.34 -4.58 -17.40
CA SER A 90 -7.34 -4.23 -18.43
C SER A 90 -6.66 -5.47 -19.03
N ARG A 91 -6.44 -6.55 -18.26
CA ARG A 91 -5.55 -7.66 -18.66
C ARG A 91 -6.15 -9.05 -18.64
N ILE A 92 -7.10 -9.32 -17.75
CA ILE A 92 -7.53 -10.68 -17.40
C ILE A 92 -8.95 -10.95 -17.90
N HIS A 93 -9.85 -9.97 -17.76
CA HIS A 93 -11.24 -10.13 -18.16
C HIS A 93 -11.31 -10.56 -19.64
N PRO A 94 -12.14 -11.57 -19.99
CA PRO A 94 -12.17 -12.15 -21.34
C PRO A 94 -12.61 -11.15 -22.41
N GLU A 95 -13.41 -10.17 -22.02
CA GLU A 95 -13.90 -9.10 -22.88
C GLU A 95 -13.33 -7.74 -22.50
N LYS A 96 -13.16 -6.86 -23.51
CA LYS A 96 -12.77 -5.46 -23.29
C LYS A 96 -14.00 -4.60 -23.04
N ILE A 97 -14.23 -4.28 -21.77
CA ILE A 97 -15.32 -3.41 -21.32
C ILE A 97 -14.75 -2.02 -21.03
N GLN A 98 -14.77 -1.13 -22.03
CA GLN A 98 -14.10 0.17 -21.94
C GLN A 98 -14.60 1.01 -20.75
N SER A 99 -15.92 1.01 -20.49
CA SER A 99 -16.50 1.74 -19.35
C SER A 99 -15.98 1.26 -18.00
N ALA A 100 -15.68 -0.04 -17.85
CA ALA A 100 -15.07 -0.59 -16.64
C ALA A 100 -13.60 -0.19 -16.52
N ILE A 101 -12.84 -0.28 -17.62
CA ILE A 101 -11.43 0.16 -17.68
C ILE A 101 -11.33 1.63 -17.28
N ASP A 102 -12.13 2.50 -17.90
CA ASP A 102 -12.13 3.95 -17.62
C ASP A 102 -12.54 4.24 -16.17
N ARG A 103 -13.56 3.54 -15.66
CA ARG A 103 -13.99 3.68 -14.26
C ARG A 103 -12.84 3.41 -13.29
N TYR A 104 -12.13 2.30 -13.46
CA TYR A 104 -11.07 1.93 -12.51
C TYR A 104 -9.77 2.71 -12.73
N ALA A 105 -9.48 3.17 -13.96
CA ALA A 105 -8.42 4.14 -14.22
C ALA A 105 -8.69 5.48 -13.52
N ASN A 106 -9.94 5.94 -13.52
CA ASN A 106 -10.34 7.16 -12.80
C ASN A 106 -10.31 6.97 -11.29
N GLU A 107 -10.60 5.77 -10.79
CA GLU A 107 -10.46 5.49 -9.36
C GLU A 107 -8.99 5.47 -8.91
N ILE A 108 -8.08 4.98 -9.75
CA ILE A 108 -6.63 5.13 -9.52
C ILE A 108 -6.26 6.61 -9.36
N ARG A 109 -6.68 7.45 -10.32
CA ARG A 109 -6.45 8.91 -10.26
C ARG A 109 -7.08 9.54 -9.01
N ARG A 110 -8.28 9.13 -8.62
CA ARG A 110 -8.96 9.62 -7.41
C ARG A 110 -8.14 9.30 -6.15
N VAL A 111 -7.69 8.05 -6.00
CA VAL A 111 -6.86 7.63 -4.85
C VAL A 111 -5.53 8.38 -4.83
N THR A 112 -4.85 8.49 -5.98
CA THR A 112 -3.60 9.25 -6.10
C THR A 112 -3.81 10.73 -5.78
N GLY A 113 -4.93 11.33 -6.20
CA GLY A 113 -5.30 12.69 -5.85
C GLY A 113 -5.56 12.90 -4.35
N VAL A 114 -6.07 11.90 -3.63
CA VAL A 114 -6.18 11.95 -2.16
C VAL A 114 -4.80 11.99 -1.52
N LEU A 115 -3.87 11.14 -1.96
CA LEU A 115 -2.48 11.15 -1.46
C LEU A 115 -1.81 12.50 -1.76
N GLU A 116 -1.90 12.97 -3.00
CA GLU A 116 -1.39 14.28 -3.44
C GLU A 116 -1.92 15.41 -2.56
N SER A 117 -3.21 15.39 -2.22
CA SER A 117 -3.81 16.45 -1.42
C SER A 117 -3.20 16.60 -0.03
N VAL A 118 -2.62 15.52 0.50
CA VAL A 118 -1.93 15.49 1.80
C VAL A 118 -0.45 15.79 1.61
N LEU A 119 0.20 15.09 0.68
CA LEU A 119 1.64 15.19 0.42
C LEU A 119 2.07 16.54 -0.14
N LYS A 120 1.15 17.29 -0.78
CA LYS A 120 1.43 18.68 -1.18
C LYS A 120 1.62 19.64 -0.01
N THR A 121 1.24 19.25 1.21
CA THR A 121 1.31 20.08 2.42
C THR A 121 2.22 19.52 3.50
N ARG A 122 2.67 18.27 3.35
CA ARG A 122 3.43 17.51 4.35
C ARG A 122 4.30 16.48 3.65
N ASP A 123 5.46 16.18 4.22
CA ASP A 123 6.36 15.19 3.63
C ASP A 123 5.88 13.73 3.82
N TRP A 124 5.02 13.49 4.81
CA TRP A 124 4.55 12.15 5.18
C TRP A 124 3.06 12.13 5.52
N LEU A 125 2.41 10.99 5.35
CA LEU A 125 0.97 10.81 5.62
C LEU A 125 0.61 10.97 7.11
N VAL A 126 1.55 10.69 8.02
CA VAL A 126 1.38 10.80 9.47
C VAL A 126 2.63 11.39 10.13
N GLY A 127 2.43 12.43 10.94
CA GLY A 127 3.50 13.04 11.74
C GLY A 127 4.57 13.71 10.88
N ASP A 128 5.84 13.40 11.17
CA ASP A 128 7.05 14.07 10.67
C ASP A 128 8.08 13.11 10.05
N LYS A 129 7.72 11.83 9.87
CA LYS A 129 8.61 10.80 9.31
C LYS A 129 7.84 9.74 8.53
N CYS A 130 8.56 8.99 7.70
CA CYS A 130 8.04 7.82 7.01
C CYS A 130 7.58 6.75 8.03
N THR A 131 6.38 6.21 7.80
CA THR A 131 5.78 5.18 8.65
C THR A 131 5.19 4.04 7.82
N CYS A 132 4.67 3.02 8.49
CA CYS A 132 3.89 1.97 7.83
C CYS A 132 2.69 2.52 7.05
N ALA A 133 2.16 3.69 7.43
CA ALA A 133 1.07 4.35 6.70
C ALA A 133 1.51 4.73 5.27
N ASP A 134 2.75 5.17 5.08
CA ASP A 134 3.32 5.54 3.77
C ASP A 134 3.72 4.28 2.99
N LEU A 135 4.51 3.40 3.63
CA LEU A 135 5.08 2.21 3.01
C LEU A 135 4.01 1.26 2.44
N CYS A 136 2.82 1.21 3.06
CA CYS A 136 1.75 0.32 2.61
C CYS A 136 1.20 0.68 1.22
N PHE A 137 1.36 1.92 0.73
CA PHE A 137 0.87 2.33 -0.60
C PHE A 137 1.84 1.96 -1.72
N ILE A 138 3.15 1.89 -1.46
CA ILE A 138 4.21 1.81 -2.48
C ILE A 138 4.01 0.62 -3.43
N ALA A 139 3.72 -0.56 -2.86
CA ALA A 139 3.63 -1.79 -3.65
C ALA A 139 2.53 -1.73 -4.74
N TRP A 140 1.44 -1.01 -4.45
CA TRP A 140 0.33 -0.77 -5.39
C TRP A 140 0.54 0.49 -6.23
N GLN A 141 1.03 1.58 -5.63
CA GLN A 141 1.18 2.89 -6.27
C GLN A 141 2.14 2.84 -7.46
N ARG A 142 3.17 1.99 -7.42
CA ARG A 142 4.07 1.75 -8.57
C ARG A 142 3.35 1.28 -9.85
N TRP A 143 2.12 0.78 -9.74
CA TRP A 143 1.31 0.35 -10.89
C TRP A 143 0.38 1.45 -11.42
N ALA A 144 0.33 2.61 -10.76
CA ALA A 144 -0.55 3.71 -11.16
C ALA A 144 -0.30 4.18 -12.59
N PRO A 145 0.95 4.36 -13.09
CA PRO A 145 1.16 4.75 -14.49
C PRO A 145 0.60 3.75 -15.48
N ARG A 146 0.69 2.45 -15.17
CA ARG A 146 0.26 1.37 -16.07
C ARG A 146 -1.25 1.33 -16.26
N TYR A 147 -2.02 1.64 -15.21
CA TYR A 147 -3.48 1.44 -15.22
C TYR A 147 -4.29 2.73 -15.06
N GLY A 148 -3.66 3.78 -14.54
CA GLY A 148 -4.21 5.12 -14.37
C GLY A 148 -3.69 6.15 -15.38
N GLY A 149 -2.80 5.77 -16.30
CA GLY A 149 -2.25 6.63 -17.34
C GLY A 149 -0.76 6.92 -17.16
N GLU A 150 0.03 6.78 -18.21
CA GLU A 150 1.51 6.80 -18.14
C GLU A 150 2.06 8.12 -17.57
N ASP A 151 1.37 9.22 -17.84
CA ASP A 151 1.72 10.57 -17.40
C ASP A 151 1.10 10.99 -16.07
N ILE A 152 0.49 10.06 -15.31
CA ILE A 152 -0.29 10.37 -14.09
C ILE A 152 0.46 11.28 -13.11
N TYR A 153 1.77 11.15 -12.98
CA TYR A 153 2.56 11.93 -12.03
C TYR A 153 2.83 13.38 -12.46
N LYS A 154 2.57 13.75 -13.72
CA LYS A 154 2.52 15.17 -14.11
C LYS A 154 1.43 15.92 -13.35
N ASP A 155 0.33 15.24 -13.04
CA ASP A 155 -0.80 15.80 -12.29
C ASP A 155 -0.66 15.62 -10.76
N TYR A 156 0.20 14.69 -10.32
CA TYR A 156 0.40 14.34 -8.91
C TYR A 156 1.89 14.26 -8.52
N PRO A 157 2.65 15.36 -8.65
CA PRO A 157 4.10 15.36 -8.50
C PRO A 157 4.57 15.11 -7.05
N HIS A 158 3.77 15.42 -6.03
CA HIS A 158 4.16 15.18 -4.63
C HIS A 158 4.01 13.71 -4.22
N VAL A 159 3.19 12.94 -4.96
CA VAL A 159 3.14 11.47 -4.83
C VAL A 159 4.32 10.79 -5.53
N GLU A 160 4.89 11.42 -6.56
CA GLU A 160 6.04 10.90 -7.31
C GLU A 160 7.36 11.07 -6.56
N ALA A 161 7.52 12.21 -5.89
CA ALA A 161 8.72 12.60 -5.16
C ALA A 161 9.09 11.63 -4.02
#